data_AF-A0A654ZRL8-F1
#
_entry.id   AF-A0A654ZRL8-F1
#
_cell.length_a   1.000
_cell.length_b   1.000
_cell.length_c   1.000
_cell.angle_alpha   90.00
_cell.angle_beta   90.00
_cell.angle_gamma   90.00
#
_symmetry.space_group_name_H-M   'P 1'
#
loop_
_entity.id
_entity.type
_entity.pdbx_description
1 polymer ?
#
loop_
_entity_poly.entity_id
_entity_poly.type
_entity_poly.pdbx_seq_one_letter_code
_entity_poly.pdbx_strand_id
1 'polypeptide(L)'
;MTDSGPQTFPVLAVFSDYTSDQGVILMDRASYRAHWQDDDVTTMFLFLASGANSGALIDQLQAAFAGREDIVIQSTHSVREASMFIFDRSFTITIALQLVATVVAFIGVLSALMSLELDRAHELGVFRAIGMTTRQLWKLMFIETGLMGGMAGLMALPTGCILAWILVRIINVRSFGWTLQMHFESAHFLRALLVAVVAALAAGMYPAWRLGRMTIRTAIREE
;
A
#
# COMPACT_ATOMS: atom_id res chain seq x y z
N MET A 1 30.59 -27.95 8.67
CA MET A 1 30.11 -28.87 9.73
C MET A 1 30.97 -28.59 10.93
N THR A 2 30.37 -28.29 12.09
CA THR A 2 31.14 -27.89 13.26
C THR A 2 31.82 -29.08 13.93
N ASP A 3 33.08 -28.92 14.32
CA ASP A 3 33.98 -30.03 14.73
C ASP A 3 33.58 -30.75 16.02
N SER A 4 32.71 -30.15 16.84
CA SER A 4 32.31 -30.65 18.17
C SER A 4 30.94 -31.34 18.21
N GLY A 5 30.32 -31.61 17.06
CA GLY A 5 29.01 -32.27 16.99
C GLY A 5 27.83 -31.37 17.40
N PRO A 6 26.60 -31.93 17.44
CA PRO A 6 25.39 -31.19 17.75
C PRO A 6 25.32 -30.80 19.24
N GLN A 7 24.93 -29.55 19.51
CA GLN A 7 24.75 -28.98 20.85
C GLN A 7 23.31 -28.48 21.02
N THR A 8 22.76 -28.57 22.24
CA THR A 8 21.39 -28.16 22.54
C THR A 8 21.37 -26.85 23.31
N PHE A 9 20.61 -25.87 22.83
CA PHE A 9 20.45 -24.57 23.48
C PHE A 9 18.98 -24.26 23.76
N PRO A 10 18.64 -23.56 24.85
CA PRO A 10 17.29 -23.04 25.06
C PRO A 10 17.00 -21.91 24.07
N VAL A 11 15.80 -21.94 23.45
CA VAL A 11 15.33 -20.86 22.58
C VAL A 11 14.84 -19.70 23.44
N LEU A 12 15.59 -18.59 23.44
CA LEU A 12 15.25 -17.38 24.21
C LEU A 12 14.10 -16.58 23.56
N ALA A 13 14.11 -16.45 22.24
CA ALA A 13 13.12 -15.71 21.48
C ALA A 13 13.07 -16.21 20.02
N VAL A 14 11.96 -15.94 19.35
CA VAL A 14 11.79 -16.14 17.89
C VAL A 14 11.52 -14.77 17.29
N PHE A 15 12.24 -14.44 16.21
CA PHE A 15 12.08 -13.19 15.48
C PHE A 15 11.80 -13.47 14.00
N SER A 16 11.28 -12.48 13.28
CA SER A 16 11.07 -12.57 11.85
C SER A 16 12.31 -12.07 11.12
N ASP A 17 12.96 -12.95 10.37
CA ASP A 17 14.03 -12.60 9.44
C ASP A 17 13.48 -12.57 8.01
N TYR A 18 13.79 -11.50 7.29
CA TYR A 18 13.38 -11.28 5.90
C TYR A 18 14.55 -11.38 4.93
N THR A 19 15.74 -11.76 5.42
CA THR A 19 16.98 -11.77 4.63
C THR A 19 17.36 -13.16 4.12
N SER A 20 16.82 -14.23 4.69
CA SER A 20 17.13 -15.62 4.34
C SER A 20 15.88 -16.47 4.24
N ASP A 21 15.81 -17.32 3.22
CA ASP A 21 14.77 -18.34 3.03
C ASP A 21 15.07 -19.65 3.79
N GLN A 22 16.31 -19.85 4.24
CA GLN A 22 16.75 -21.05 4.96
C GLN A 22 16.65 -20.95 6.50
N GLY A 23 16.14 -19.82 7.01
CA GLY A 23 16.07 -19.53 8.44
C GLY A 23 17.44 -19.15 9.02
N VAL A 24 17.43 -18.38 10.11
CA VAL A 24 18.66 -17.90 10.76
C VAL A 24 18.57 -18.11 12.27
N ILE A 25 19.69 -18.50 12.87
CA ILE A 25 19.85 -18.61 14.31
C ILE A 25 20.80 -17.50 14.75
N LEU A 26 20.36 -16.68 15.70
CA LEU A 26 21.21 -15.70 16.36
C LEU A 26 21.67 -16.27 17.69
N MET A 27 22.96 -16.19 17.94
CA MET A 27 23.55 -16.57 19.22
C MET A 27 24.66 -15.63 19.64
N ASP A 28 24.90 -15.57 20.93
CA ASP A 28 26.01 -14.80 21.48
C ASP A 28 27.37 -15.39 21.02
N ARG A 29 28.29 -14.50 20.63
CA ARG A 29 29.59 -14.89 20.08
C ARG A 29 30.48 -15.58 21.11
N ALA A 30 30.46 -15.16 22.37
CA ALA A 30 31.27 -15.80 23.40
C ALA A 30 30.81 -17.25 23.62
N SER A 31 29.49 -17.45 23.62
CA SER A 31 28.86 -18.77 23.70
C SER A 31 29.19 -19.66 22.49
N TYR A 32 29.18 -19.10 21.27
CA TYR A 32 29.56 -19.82 20.05
C TYR A 32 31.02 -20.29 20.10
N ARG A 33 31.94 -19.37 20.41
CA ARG A 33 33.38 -19.66 20.51
C ARG A 33 33.69 -20.72 21.56
N ALA A 34 33.01 -20.67 22.70
CA ALA A 34 33.24 -21.64 23.79
C ALA A 34 32.95 -23.09 23.38
N HIS A 35 32.00 -23.31 22.45
CA HIS A 35 31.58 -24.66 22.06
C HIS A 35 32.28 -25.18 20.81
N TRP A 36 32.60 -24.30 19.86
CA TRP A 36 33.14 -24.72 18.55
C TRP A 36 34.53 -24.20 18.22
N GLN A 37 35.10 -23.34 19.06
CA GLN A 37 36.46 -22.81 18.90
C GLN A 37 36.72 -22.16 17.53
N ASP A 38 35.65 -21.70 16.88
CA ASP A 38 35.71 -20.98 15.62
C ASP A 38 35.93 -19.49 15.89
N ASP A 39 37.10 -18.99 15.46
CA ASP A 39 37.54 -17.61 15.62
C ASP A 39 37.27 -16.75 14.38
N ASP A 40 36.80 -17.35 13.27
CA ASP A 40 36.59 -16.65 12.01
C ASP A 40 35.44 -15.63 12.10
N VAL A 41 35.56 -14.57 11.30
CA VAL A 41 34.57 -13.48 11.24
C VAL A 41 34.20 -13.22 9.81
N THR A 42 32.98 -13.59 9.45
CA THR A 42 32.47 -13.33 8.11
C THR A 42 31.99 -11.89 7.97
N THR A 43 31.35 -11.33 9.01
CA THR A 43 30.73 -10.00 8.94
C THR A 43 30.92 -9.25 10.26
N MET A 44 31.28 -7.97 10.18
CA MET A 44 31.35 -7.07 11.32
C MET A 44 30.51 -5.82 11.07
N PHE A 45 29.60 -5.50 12.00
CA PHE A 45 28.80 -4.29 11.94
C PHE A 45 29.46 -3.18 12.75
N LEU A 46 29.65 -2.01 12.13
CA LEU A 46 30.17 -0.82 12.77
C LEU A 46 29.05 0.21 12.92
N PHE A 47 28.76 0.59 14.16
CA PHE A 47 27.76 1.60 14.48
C PHE A 47 28.44 2.96 14.67
N LEU A 48 28.08 3.92 13.82
CA LEU A 48 28.57 5.29 13.89
C LEU A 48 27.84 6.07 14.99
N ALA A 49 28.58 6.90 15.73
CA ALA A 49 27.99 7.87 16.64
C ALA A 49 27.18 8.93 15.87
N SER A 50 26.19 9.53 16.54
CA SER A 50 25.34 10.57 15.93
C SER A 50 26.18 11.72 15.38
N GLY A 51 25.99 12.04 14.09
CA GLY A 51 26.71 13.12 13.39
C GLY A 51 28.01 12.72 12.69
N ALA A 52 28.45 11.46 12.79
CA ALA A 52 29.63 10.99 12.05
C ALA A 52 29.33 10.78 10.55
N ASN A 53 30.26 11.17 9.67
CA ASN A 53 30.12 11.02 8.22
C ASN A 53 30.49 9.58 7.79
N SER A 54 29.47 8.81 7.39
CA SER A 54 29.65 7.42 6.95
C SER A 54 30.49 7.29 5.68
N GLY A 55 30.35 8.20 4.72
CA GLY A 55 31.10 8.17 3.46
C GLY A 55 32.60 8.34 3.69
N ALA A 56 32.98 9.37 4.47
CA ALA A 56 34.37 9.62 4.81
C ALA A 56 35.02 8.46 5.59
N LEU A 57 34.27 7.77 6.46
CA LEU A 57 34.77 6.60 7.18
C LEU A 57 34.97 5.40 6.24
N ILE A 58 34.07 5.19 5.28
CA ILE A 58 34.19 4.11 4.30
C ILE A 58 35.42 4.32 3.44
N ASP A 59 35.64 5.54 2.94
CA ASP A 59 36.82 5.86 2.14
C ASP A 59 38.11 5.62 2.93
N GLN A 60 38.13 6.00 4.21
CA GLN A 60 39.27 5.75 5.10
C GLN A 60 39.52 4.25 5.34
N LEU A 61 38.46 3.48 5.57
CA LEU A 61 38.60 2.04 5.78
C LEU A 61 39.00 1.32 4.49
N GLN A 62 38.43 1.69 3.34
CA GLN A 62 38.82 1.15 2.04
C GLN A 62 40.28 1.45 1.72
N ALA A 63 40.77 2.65 2.04
CA ALA A 63 42.17 3.00 1.90
C ALA A 63 43.07 2.23 2.89
N ALA A 64 42.64 2.08 4.15
CA ALA A 64 43.41 1.36 5.18
C ALA A 64 43.55 -0.15 4.90
N PHE A 65 42.57 -0.73 4.22
CA PHE A 65 42.57 -2.13 3.79
C PHE A 65 42.87 -2.31 2.29
N ALA A 66 43.38 -1.28 1.62
CA ALA A 66 43.76 -1.36 0.21
C ALA A 66 44.82 -2.47 0.02
N GLY A 67 44.47 -3.51 -0.74
CA GLY A 67 45.30 -4.70 -0.97
C GLY A 67 44.77 -5.99 -0.33
N ARG A 68 43.68 -5.92 0.46
CA ARG A 68 42.94 -7.07 0.95
C ARG A 68 41.59 -7.19 0.23
N GLU A 69 41.56 -8.00 -0.83
CA GLU A 69 40.36 -8.23 -1.66
C GLU A 69 39.29 -9.09 -0.95
N ASP A 70 39.65 -9.73 0.16
CA ASP A 70 38.78 -10.51 1.03
C ASP A 70 37.84 -9.66 1.90
N ILE A 71 38.11 -8.34 2.02
CA ILE A 71 37.33 -7.44 2.89
C ILE A 71 36.44 -6.53 2.04
N VAL A 72 35.13 -6.78 2.08
CA VAL A 72 34.14 -5.94 1.42
C VAL A 72 33.54 -4.94 2.42
N ILE A 73 33.81 -3.66 2.20
CA ILE A 73 33.33 -2.57 3.07
C ILE A 73 32.15 -1.88 2.38
N GLN A 74 30.97 -2.03 2.96
CA GLN A 74 29.73 -1.46 2.45
C GLN A 74 28.99 -0.66 3.51
N SER A 75 28.35 0.43 3.08
CA SER A 75 27.46 1.20 3.94
C SER A 75 26.09 0.53 4.01
N THR A 76 25.47 0.53 5.19
CA THR A 76 24.06 0.11 5.32
C THR A 76 23.13 1.01 4.50
N HIS A 77 23.49 2.28 4.28
CA HIS A 77 22.69 3.21 3.49
C HIS A 77 22.62 2.82 2.01
N SER A 78 23.74 2.46 1.40
CA SER A 78 23.83 2.01 0.01
C SER A 78 23.15 0.67 -0.21
N VAL A 79 23.21 -0.25 0.77
CA VAL A 79 22.46 -1.51 0.73
C VAL A 79 20.95 -1.24 0.81
N ARG A 80 20.52 -0.39 1.75
CA ARG A 80 19.11 0.01 1.87
C ARG A 80 18.60 0.69 0.60
N GLU A 81 19.37 1.59 0.01
CA GLU A 81 18.97 2.35 -1.17
C GLU A 81 18.89 1.46 -2.41
N ALA A 82 19.82 0.53 -2.60
CA ALA A 82 19.76 -0.47 -3.67
C ALA A 82 18.56 -1.42 -3.49
N SER A 83 18.30 -1.92 -2.28
CA SER A 83 17.12 -2.73 -1.99
C SER A 83 15.82 -1.95 -2.24
N MET A 84 15.72 -0.72 -1.75
CA MET A 84 14.55 0.14 -1.97
C MET A 84 14.33 0.44 -3.45
N PHE A 85 15.39 0.66 -4.23
CA PHE A 85 15.29 0.90 -5.67
C PHE A 85 14.71 -0.31 -6.43
N ILE A 86 15.14 -1.53 -6.07
CA ILE A 86 14.62 -2.77 -6.66
C ILE A 86 13.15 -3.01 -6.24
N PHE A 87 12.83 -2.73 -4.98
CA PHE A 87 11.46 -2.81 -4.47
C PHE A 87 10.53 -1.81 -5.17
N ASP A 88 10.89 -0.53 -5.22
CA ASP A 88 10.07 0.54 -5.83
C ASP A 88 9.76 0.23 -7.30
N ARG A 89 10.73 -0.31 -8.04
CA ARG A 89 10.52 -0.67 -9.44
C ARG A 89 9.55 -1.84 -9.63
N SER A 90 9.61 -2.82 -8.73
CA SER A 90 8.67 -3.95 -8.73
C SER A 90 7.25 -3.50 -8.33
N PHE A 91 7.13 -2.57 -7.37
CA PHE A 91 5.85 -1.99 -6.97
C PHE A 91 5.28 -1.00 -7.99
N THR A 92 6.11 -0.39 -8.84
CA THR A 92 5.66 0.53 -9.90
C THR A 92 4.66 -0.12 -10.85
N ILE A 93 4.86 -1.40 -11.19
CA ILE A 93 3.91 -2.15 -12.05
C ILE A 93 2.56 -2.29 -11.35
N THR A 94 2.56 -2.64 -10.06
CA THR A 94 1.33 -2.74 -9.26
C THR A 94 0.61 -1.40 -9.18
N ILE A 95 1.34 -0.30 -9.00
CA ILE A 95 0.77 1.06 -8.99
C ILE A 95 0.14 1.40 -10.33
N ALA A 96 0.80 1.06 -11.45
CA ALA A 96 0.26 1.27 -12.78
C ALA A 96 -1.03 0.47 -13.00
N LEU A 97 -1.06 -0.81 -12.61
CA LEU A 97 -2.25 -1.66 -12.72
C LEU A 97 -3.38 -1.15 -11.82
N GLN A 98 -3.05 -0.66 -10.61
CA GLN A 98 -4.00 -0.05 -9.70
C GLN A 98 -4.62 1.22 -10.29
N LEU A 99 -3.83 2.07 -10.95
CA LEU A 99 -4.34 3.26 -11.64
C LEU A 99 -5.30 2.87 -12.76
N VAL A 100 -4.94 1.89 -13.60
CA VAL A 100 -5.82 1.39 -14.67
C VAL A 100 -7.14 0.85 -14.09
N ALA A 101 -7.06 0.00 -13.06
CA ALA A 101 -8.23 -0.54 -12.39
C ALA A 101 -9.13 0.56 -11.80
N THR A 102 -8.52 1.60 -11.22
CA THR A 102 -9.23 2.75 -10.66
C THR A 102 -9.96 3.53 -11.75
N VAL A 103 -9.33 3.76 -12.90
CA VAL A 103 -9.95 4.44 -14.05
C VAL A 103 -11.13 3.63 -14.57
N VAL A 104 -10.97 2.32 -14.75
CA VAL A 104 -12.06 1.43 -15.19
C VAL A 104 -13.22 1.44 -14.20
N ALA A 105 -12.93 1.34 -12.90
CA ALA A 105 -13.95 1.42 -11.85
C ALA A 105 -14.68 2.77 -11.87
N PHE A 106 -13.94 3.88 -12.02
CA PHE A 106 -14.51 5.23 -12.10
C PHE A 106 -15.46 5.37 -13.29
N ILE A 107 -15.06 4.91 -14.48
CA ILE A 107 -15.91 4.92 -15.69
C ILE A 107 -17.17 4.07 -15.47
N GLY A 108 -17.04 2.90 -14.83
CA GLY A 108 -18.17 2.04 -14.49
C GLY A 108 -19.17 2.73 -13.56
N VAL A 109 -18.68 3.37 -12.50
CA VAL A 109 -19.53 4.14 -11.55
C VAL A 109 -20.21 5.30 -12.26
N LEU A 110 -19.47 6.09 -13.06
CA LEU A 110 -20.03 7.20 -13.82
C LEU A 110 -21.12 6.74 -14.79
N SER A 111 -20.90 5.62 -15.49
CA SER A 111 -21.89 5.05 -16.42
C SER A 111 -23.14 4.57 -15.68
N ALA A 112 -22.98 3.92 -14.53
CA ALA A 112 -24.10 3.47 -13.71
C ALA A 112 -24.92 4.65 -13.16
N LEU A 113 -24.25 5.69 -12.65
CA LEU A 113 -24.91 6.90 -12.17
C LEU A 113 -25.66 7.62 -13.29
N MET A 114 -25.06 7.72 -14.48
CA MET A 114 -25.76 8.27 -15.65
C MET A 114 -27.01 7.49 -16.02
N SER A 115 -26.94 6.16 -16.00
CA SER A 115 -28.11 5.30 -16.26
C SER A 115 -29.20 5.56 -15.23
N LEU A 116 -28.83 5.60 -13.94
CA LEU A 116 -29.76 5.83 -12.84
C LEU A 116 -30.46 7.20 -12.94
N GLU A 117 -29.73 8.23 -13.36
CA GLU A 117 -30.28 9.57 -13.55
C GLU A 117 -31.19 9.69 -14.77
N LEU A 118 -30.88 8.99 -15.87
CA LEU A 118 -31.76 8.94 -17.03
C LEU A 118 -33.11 8.33 -16.67
N ASP A 119 -33.10 7.23 -15.91
CA ASP A 119 -34.33 6.58 -15.43
C ASP A 119 -35.14 7.51 -14.51
N ARG A 120 -34.47 8.36 -13.73
CA ARG A 120 -35.11 9.31 -12.79
C ARG A 120 -35.35 10.71 -13.36
N ALA A 121 -35.04 10.95 -14.63
CA ALA A 121 -35.18 12.28 -15.25
C ALA A 121 -36.63 12.79 -15.19
N HIS A 122 -37.60 11.89 -15.32
CA HIS A 122 -39.03 12.21 -15.21
C HIS A 122 -39.40 12.67 -13.79
N GLU A 123 -38.93 11.97 -12.75
CA GLU A 123 -39.18 12.33 -11.35
C GLU A 123 -38.57 13.70 -11.00
N LEU A 124 -37.35 13.96 -11.46
CA LEU A 124 -36.69 15.27 -11.29
C LEU A 124 -37.43 16.39 -12.02
N GLY A 125 -38.04 16.09 -13.17
CA GLY A 125 -38.92 16.99 -13.90
C GLY A 125 -40.18 17.35 -13.10
N VAL A 126 -40.81 16.37 -12.46
CA VAL A 126 -41.97 16.58 -11.57
C VAL A 126 -41.59 17.46 -10.37
N PHE A 127 -40.43 17.22 -9.74
CA PHE A 127 -39.95 18.07 -8.64
C PHE A 127 -39.73 19.53 -9.07
N ARG A 128 -39.20 19.77 -10.29
CA ARG A 128 -39.12 21.13 -10.84
C ARG A 128 -40.49 21.74 -11.12
N ALA A 129 -41.46 20.96 -11.58
CA ALA A 129 -42.82 21.43 -11.84
C ALA A 129 -43.57 21.84 -10.54
N ILE A 130 -43.26 21.19 -9.42
CA ILE A 130 -43.80 21.53 -8.09
C ILE A 130 -43.05 22.74 -7.45
N GLY A 131 -42.06 23.30 -8.15
CA GLY A 131 -41.38 24.54 -7.75
C GLY A 131 -40.04 24.36 -7.05
N MET A 132 -39.45 23.16 -7.07
CA MET A 132 -38.13 22.92 -6.50
C MET A 132 -37.04 23.68 -7.27
N THR A 133 -36.20 24.41 -6.55
CA THR A 133 -35.11 25.19 -7.14
C THR A 133 -33.97 24.28 -7.63
N THR A 134 -33.20 24.74 -8.61
CA THR A 134 -32.03 24.00 -9.12
C THR A 134 -30.99 23.69 -8.03
N ARG A 135 -30.83 24.59 -7.05
CA ARG A 135 -29.95 24.37 -5.89
C ARG A 135 -30.44 23.25 -4.98
N GLN A 136 -31.74 23.14 -4.75
CA GLN A 136 -32.32 22.05 -3.97
C GLN A 136 -32.14 20.71 -4.70
N LEU A 137 -32.31 20.69 -6.03
CA LEU A 137 -32.12 19.49 -6.85
C LEU A 137 -30.68 18.98 -6.77
N TRP A 138 -29.72 19.90 -6.91
CA TRP A 138 -28.29 19.60 -6.73
C TRP A 138 -28.00 19.04 -5.34
N LYS A 139 -28.51 19.69 -4.28
CA LYS A 139 -28.28 19.23 -2.91
C LYS A 139 -28.82 17.81 -2.68
N LEU A 140 -29.99 17.50 -3.23
CA LEU A 140 -30.56 16.15 -3.13
C LEU A 140 -29.66 15.11 -3.80
N MET A 141 -29.20 15.39 -5.02
CA MET A 141 -28.32 14.46 -5.74
C MET A 141 -26.98 14.28 -5.04
N PHE A 142 -26.36 15.36 -4.56
CA PHE A 142 -25.11 15.28 -3.81
C PHE A 142 -25.25 14.45 -2.52
N ILE A 143 -26.39 14.54 -1.82
CA ILE A 143 -26.66 13.71 -0.64
C ILE A 143 -26.83 12.24 -1.05
N GLU A 144 -27.59 11.95 -2.11
CA GLU A 144 -27.78 10.58 -2.59
C GLU A 144 -26.46 9.94 -3.02
N THR A 145 -25.70 10.60 -3.90
CA THR A 145 -24.41 10.10 -4.37
C THR A 145 -23.39 10.00 -3.22
N GLY A 146 -23.42 10.96 -2.29
CA GLY A 146 -22.57 10.93 -1.10
C GLY A 146 -22.89 9.76 -0.17
N LEU A 147 -24.17 9.44 0.03
CA LEU A 147 -24.60 8.28 0.81
C LEU A 147 -24.21 6.97 0.14
N MET A 148 -24.43 6.84 -1.17
CA MET A 148 -23.99 5.67 -1.94
C MET A 148 -22.48 5.49 -1.87
N GLY A 149 -21.71 6.56 -2.06
CA GLY A 149 -20.24 6.54 -1.95
C GLY A 149 -19.76 6.19 -0.54
N GLY A 150 -20.43 6.70 0.49
CA GLY A 150 -20.15 6.36 1.88
C GLY A 150 -20.41 4.89 2.20
N MET A 151 -21.54 4.34 1.76
CA MET A 151 -21.85 2.91 1.92
C MET A 151 -20.87 2.03 1.15
N ALA A 152 -20.56 2.39 -0.09
CA ALA A 152 -19.56 1.68 -0.90
C ALA A 152 -18.18 1.69 -0.23
N GLY A 153 -17.74 2.85 0.28
CA GLY A 153 -16.50 2.99 1.04
C GLY A 153 -16.50 2.13 2.30
N LEU A 154 -17.60 2.13 3.06
CA LEU A 154 -17.74 1.32 4.26
C LEU A 154 -17.69 -0.19 3.96
N MET A 155 -18.26 -0.64 2.84
CA MET A 155 -18.16 -2.03 2.39
C MET A 155 -16.78 -2.38 1.81
N ALA A 156 -16.09 -1.41 1.20
CA ALA A 156 -14.76 -1.62 0.65
C ALA A 156 -13.72 -1.90 1.75
N LEU A 157 -13.87 -1.33 2.95
CA LEU A 157 -12.93 -1.55 4.06
C LEU A 157 -12.82 -3.02 4.49
N PRO A 158 -13.90 -3.74 4.89
CA PRO A 158 -13.80 -5.14 5.28
C PRO A 158 -13.36 -6.03 4.10
N THR A 159 -13.85 -5.77 2.90
CA THR A 159 -13.46 -6.54 1.71
C THR A 159 -11.97 -6.36 1.40
N GLY A 160 -11.44 -5.13 1.49
CA GLY A 160 -10.03 -4.84 1.34
C GLY A 160 -9.18 -5.50 2.42
N CYS A 161 -9.63 -5.49 3.68
CA CYS A 161 -8.96 -6.19 4.78
C CYS A 161 -8.88 -7.70 4.54
N ILE A 162 -9.97 -8.32 4.09
CA ILE A 162 -10.02 -9.75 3.77
C ILE A 162 -9.04 -10.06 2.63
N LEU A 163 -9.05 -9.24 1.58
CA LEU A 163 -8.16 -9.43 0.44
C LEU A 163 -6.69 -9.27 0.83
N ALA A 164 -6.36 -8.27 1.66
CA ALA A 164 -5.03 -8.08 2.22
C ALA A 164 -4.60 -9.26 3.09
N TRP A 165 -5.49 -9.79 3.92
CA TRP A 165 -5.21 -10.97 4.74
C TRP A 165 -4.91 -12.21 3.88
N ILE A 166 -5.70 -12.45 2.83
CA ILE A 166 -5.46 -13.53 1.87
C ILE A 166 -4.10 -13.35 1.19
N LEU A 167 -3.79 -12.13 0.74
CA LEU A 167 -2.54 -11.82 0.06
C LEU A 167 -1.33 -12.07 0.97
N VAL A 168 -1.37 -11.56 2.20
CA VAL A 168 -0.26 -11.65 3.15
C VAL A 168 -0.08 -13.06 3.72
N ARG A 169 -1.18 -13.76 4.04
CA ARG A 169 -1.11 -15.02 4.80
C ARG A 169 -1.21 -16.27 3.94
N ILE A 170 -1.76 -16.17 2.73
CA ILE A 170 -1.93 -17.30 1.82
C ILE A 170 -1.01 -17.15 0.62
N ILE A 171 -1.11 -16.03 -0.11
CA ILE A 171 -0.37 -15.86 -1.36
C ILE A 171 1.13 -15.66 -1.09
N ASN A 172 1.52 -14.71 -0.23
CA ASN A 172 2.93 -14.45 0.07
C ASN A 172 3.65 -15.65 0.67
N VAL A 173 2.99 -16.38 1.58
CA VAL A 173 3.57 -17.60 2.17
C VAL A 173 3.82 -18.67 1.11
N ARG A 174 2.88 -18.86 0.17
CA ARG A 174 3.02 -19.86 -0.89
C ARG A 174 4.02 -19.45 -1.98
N SER A 175 4.07 -18.16 -2.30
CA SER A 175 4.93 -17.64 -3.38
C SER A 175 6.36 -17.37 -2.94
N PHE A 176 6.54 -16.93 -1.69
CA PHE A 176 7.83 -16.44 -1.20
C PHE A 176 8.26 -17.02 0.15
N GLY A 177 7.41 -17.75 0.87
CA GLY A 177 7.77 -18.39 2.14
C GLY A 177 7.75 -17.48 3.38
N TRP A 178 7.50 -16.18 3.24
CA TRP A 178 7.47 -15.22 4.35
C TRP A 178 6.12 -14.49 4.49
N THR A 179 5.88 -13.90 5.67
CA THR A 179 4.69 -13.09 5.98
C THR A 179 5.07 -11.69 6.43
N LEU A 180 4.25 -10.70 6.08
CA LEU A 180 4.36 -9.36 6.66
C LEU A 180 3.46 -9.24 7.88
N GLN A 181 3.92 -8.49 8.87
CA GLN A 181 3.05 -8.03 9.95
C GLN A 181 2.08 -6.99 9.39
N MET A 182 0.77 -7.26 9.54
CA MET A 182 -0.25 -6.28 9.16
C MET A 182 -0.35 -5.21 10.24
N HIS A 183 0.02 -3.99 9.89
CA HIS A 183 -0.16 -2.83 10.74
C HIS A 183 -1.42 -2.07 10.33
N PHE A 184 -2.41 -2.02 11.22
CA PHE A 184 -3.67 -1.33 10.98
C PHE A 184 -3.61 0.09 11.50
N GLU A 185 -3.15 1.01 10.66
CA GLU A 185 -3.15 2.44 11.00
C GLU A 185 -4.50 3.07 10.60
N SER A 186 -5.24 3.59 11.58
CA SER A 186 -6.58 4.16 11.37
C SER A 186 -6.58 5.33 10.37
N ALA A 187 -5.45 6.04 10.23
CA ALA A 187 -5.30 7.12 9.27
C ALA A 187 -5.46 6.66 7.81
N HIS A 188 -4.99 5.45 7.47
CA HIS A 188 -5.14 4.92 6.11
C HIS A 188 -6.60 4.57 5.78
N PHE A 189 -7.33 4.01 6.74
CA PHE A 189 -8.76 3.72 6.59
C PHE A 189 -9.58 4.99 6.40
N LEU A 190 -9.31 6.02 7.19
CA LEU A 190 -10.00 7.30 7.06
C LEU A 190 -9.71 7.97 5.72
N ARG A 191 -8.46 7.93 5.26
CA ARG A 191 -8.09 8.42 3.92
C ARG A 191 -8.79 7.64 2.81
N ALA A 192 -8.85 6.32 2.90
CA ALA A 192 -9.54 5.49 1.91
C ALA A 192 -11.04 5.82 1.85
N LEU A 193 -11.70 5.99 3.00
CA LEU A 193 -13.10 6.39 3.06
C LEU A 193 -13.32 7.79 2.45
N LEU A 194 -12.45 8.75 2.79
CA LEU A 194 -12.50 10.09 2.20
C LEU A 194 -12.32 10.06 0.68
N VAL A 195 -11.37 9.28 0.17
CA VAL A 195 -11.16 9.12 -1.28
C VAL A 195 -12.40 8.51 -1.94
N ALA A 196 -13.02 7.49 -1.35
CA ALA A 196 -14.24 6.88 -1.88
C ALA A 196 -15.40 7.89 -1.96
N VAL A 197 -15.62 8.67 -0.90
CA VAL A 197 -16.66 9.72 -0.89
C VAL A 197 -16.36 10.81 -1.92
N VAL A 198 -15.12 11.32 -1.95
CA VAL A 198 -14.72 12.37 -2.91
C VAL A 198 -14.86 11.88 -4.35
N ALA A 199 -14.46 10.64 -4.64
CA ALA A 199 -14.58 10.04 -5.97
C ALA A 199 -16.05 9.89 -6.38
N ALA A 200 -16.93 9.43 -5.48
CA ALA A 200 -18.37 9.33 -5.74
C ALA A 200 -18.99 10.72 -6.00
N LEU A 201 -18.66 11.72 -5.18
CA LEU A 201 -19.14 13.09 -5.39
C LEU A 201 -18.63 13.69 -6.70
N ALA A 202 -17.36 13.45 -7.06
CA ALA A 202 -16.80 13.89 -8.33
C ALA A 202 -17.51 13.23 -9.53
N ALA A 203 -17.84 11.94 -9.43
CA ALA A 203 -18.58 11.21 -10.45
C ALA A 203 -20.02 11.75 -10.60
N GLY A 204 -20.70 12.10 -9.50
CA GLY A 204 -22.05 12.68 -9.51
C GLY A 204 -22.12 14.15 -9.94
N MET A 205 -20.98 14.87 -9.93
CA MET A 205 -20.95 16.28 -10.31
C MET A 205 -21.18 16.50 -11.82
N TYR A 206 -20.65 15.62 -12.67
CA TYR A 206 -20.82 15.73 -14.13
C TYR A 206 -22.29 15.52 -14.57
N PRO A 207 -22.99 14.46 -14.13
CA PRO A 207 -24.40 14.27 -14.42
C PRO A 207 -25.30 15.38 -13.87
N ALA A 208 -25.08 15.82 -12.62
CA ALA A 208 -25.81 16.94 -12.00
C ALA A 208 -25.68 18.24 -12.80
N TRP A 209 -24.49 18.52 -13.34
CA TRP A 209 -24.25 19.67 -14.19
C TRP A 209 -24.98 19.57 -15.54
N ARG A 210 -25.01 18.39 -16.15
CA ARG A 210 -25.71 18.13 -17.40
C ARG A 210 -27.23 18.32 -17.24
N LEU A 211 -27.83 17.78 -16.18
CA LEU A 211 -29.25 17.93 -15.87
C LEU A 211 -29.64 19.38 -15.54
N GLY A 212 -28.79 20.12 -14.83
CA GLY A 212 -29.01 21.54 -14.55
C GLY A 212 -29.10 22.40 -15.82
N ARG A 213 -28.41 21.99 -16.89
CA ARG A 213 -28.44 22.65 -18.21
C ARG A 213 -29.55 22.13 -19.13
N MET A 214 -30.11 20.95 -18.87
CA MET A 214 -31.30 20.47 -19.55
C MET A 214 -32.51 21.32 -19.13
N THR A 215 -32.72 22.39 -19.88
CA THR A 215 -33.86 23.29 -19.74
C THR A 215 -35.00 22.70 -20.54
N ILE A 216 -36.01 22.15 -19.85
CA ILE A 216 -37.48 22.04 -20.07
C ILE A 216 -38.03 21.93 -21.53
N ARG A 217 -37.39 22.48 -22.56
CA ARG A 217 -37.81 22.47 -23.97
C ARG A 217 -37.58 21.15 -24.72
N THR A 218 -36.69 20.25 -24.26
CA THR A 218 -36.50 18.94 -24.91
C THR A 218 -37.36 17.83 -24.33
N ALA A 219 -37.91 18.00 -23.12
CA ALA A 219 -38.76 16.97 -22.48
C ALA A 219 -40.19 16.89 -23.04
N ILE A 220 -40.61 17.83 -23.89
CA ILE A 220 -41.96 17.88 -24.50
C ILE A 220 -41.87 17.77 -26.03
N ARG A 221 -40.73 17.32 -26.58
CA ARG A 221 -40.52 17.23 -28.04
C ARG A 221 -40.04 15.86 -28.51
N GLU A 222 -39.97 14.89 -27.60
CA GLU A 222 -39.98 13.47 -27.91
C GLU A 222 -41.41 12.93 -27.64
N GLU A 223 -42.38 13.50 -28.34
CA GLU A 223 -43.57 12.78 -28.82
C GLU A 223 -43.56 12.83 -30.35
#